data_AF-A0A969FCG7-F1
#
_entry.id   AF-A0A969FCG7-F1
#
_cell.length_a   1.000
_cell.length_b   1.000
_cell.length_c   1.000
_cell.angle_alpha   90.00
_cell.angle_beta   90.00
_cell.angle_gamma   90.00
#
_symmetry.space_group_name_H-M   'P 1'
#
loop_
_entity.id
_entity.type
_entity.pdbx_description
1 polymer ?
#
loop_
_entity_poly.entity_id
_entity_poly.type
_entity_poly.pdbx_seq_one_letter_code
_entity_poly.pdbx_strand_id
1 'polypeptide(L)'
;MNKPFHLVRVRLKPRLVRPLVIGLLSTVSLVSGLVPSLQVNSLNRTATVVVSNSAYAQANAISNQEVQNYARSVLAIEPIRQAAYNQIKEITGDRDVPAIACHQPASLNNLNRNIREIAVNYCNQSIAIVEQNDLTIGRFNVITTTQQSDPDLQRRIQEELIRLQRGR
;
A
#
# COMPACT_ATOMS: atom_id res chain seq x y z
N MET A 1 0.32 3.89 -26.12
CA MET A 1 1.46 3.91 -27.07
C MET A 1 2.55 2.99 -26.50
N ASN A 2 2.58 1.72 -26.91
CA ASN A 2 3.47 0.70 -26.36
C ASN A 2 4.84 0.76 -27.06
N LYS A 3 5.94 0.85 -26.31
CA LYS A 3 7.31 0.66 -26.82
C LYS A 3 7.87 -0.69 -26.36
N PRO A 4 8.67 -1.36 -27.21
CA PRO A 4 8.87 -2.80 -27.10
C PRO A 4 9.84 -3.13 -25.97
N PHE A 5 9.47 -4.14 -25.17
CA PHE A 5 10.45 -4.92 -24.42
C PHE A 5 11.44 -5.52 -25.42
N HIS A 6 12.71 -5.13 -25.32
CA HIS A 6 13.78 -5.76 -26.09
C HIS A 6 14.08 -7.13 -25.48
N LEU A 7 13.36 -8.14 -25.97
CA LEU A 7 13.60 -9.54 -25.66
C LEU A 7 14.81 -10.04 -26.47
N VAL A 8 15.99 -10.02 -25.85
CA VAL A 8 17.15 -10.72 -26.42
C VAL A 8 17.01 -12.20 -26.05
N ARG A 9 16.53 -13.02 -26.99
CA ARG A 9 16.37 -14.47 -26.81
C ARG A 9 17.64 -15.19 -27.24
N VAL A 10 18.50 -15.55 -26.30
CA VAL A 10 19.67 -16.40 -26.57
C VAL A 10 19.24 -17.87 -26.52
N ARG A 11 19.38 -18.59 -27.65
CA ARG A 11 19.06 -20.02 -27.76
C ARG A 11 20.33 -20.85 -27.52
N LEU A 12 20.49 -21.41 -26.33
CA LEU A 12 21.60 -22.33 -26.04
C LEU A 12 21.27 -23.73 -26.58
N LYS A 13 22.19 -24.31 -27.37
CA LYS A 13 22.12 -25.70 -27.85
C LYS A 13 22.45 -26.65 -26.69
N PRO A 14 21.81 -27.83 -26.61
CA PRO A 14 22.14 -28.81 -25.58
C PRO A 14 23.51 -29.41 -25.89
N ARG A 15 24.54 -28.98 -25.17
CA ARG A 15 25.82 -29.70 -25.10
C ARG A 15 25.98 -30.24 -23.68
N LEU A 16 26.37 -31.51 -23.64
CA LEU A 16 26.68 -32.32 -22.46
C LEU A 16 27.52 -31.48 -21.47
N VAL A 17 26.95 -31.23 -20.29
CA VAL A 17 27.50 -30.28 -19.31
C VAL A 17 28.67 -30.94 -18.58
N ARG A 18 29.89 -30.45 -18.81
CA ARG A 18 31.05 -30.71 -17.97
C ARG A 18 31.18 -29.51 -17.02
N PRO A 19 31.04 -29.65 -15.69
CA PRO A 19 31.08 -28.50 -14.80
C PRO A 19 32.54 -28.07 -14.66
N LEU A 20 32.89 -26.92 -15.24
CA LEU A 20 34.17 -26.28 -14.98
C LEU A 20 33.91 -25.02 -14.17
N VAL A 21 34.31 -25.12 -12.91
CA VAL A 21 34.75 -24.09 -11.96
C VAL A 21 34.19 -22.66 -12.13
N ILE A 22 33.45 -22.28 -11.08
CA ILE A 22 33.10 -20.95 -10.59
C ILE A 22 34.03 -19.83 -11.11
N GLY A 23 33.47 -18.93 -11.92
CA GLY A 23 34.07 -17.63 -12.22
C GLY A 23 33.47 -16.56 -11.30
N LEU A 24 34.30 -15.98 -10.43
CA LEU A 24 33.97 -14.80 -9.63
C LEU A 24 33.67 -13.62 -10.56
N LEU A 25 32.40 -13.24 -10.70
CA LEU A 25 32.01 -11.94 -11.29
C LEU A 25 31.71 -10.96 -10.15
N SER A 26 32.77 -10.57 -9.45
CA SER A 26 32.76 -9.36 -8.63
C SER A 26 33.57 -8.33 -9.38
N THR A 27 32.92 -7.42 -10.10
CA THR A 27 33.34 -6.01 -10.22
C THR A 27 32.35 -5.17 -11.05
N VAL A 28 31.88 -4.11 -10.38
CA VAL A 28 31.24 -2.88 -10.88
C VAL A 28 29.85 -2.97 -11.49
N SER A 29 28.83 -2.87 -10.63
CA SER A 29 27.49 -2.35 -10.98
C SER A 29 27.11 -1.25 -10.01
N LEU A 30 27.72 -0.07 -10.14
CA LEU A 30 27.29 1.13 -9.44
C LEU A 30 27.26 2.27 -10.45
N VAL A 31 26.06 2.63 -10.93
CA VAL A 31 25.63 4.01 -11.31
C VAL A 31 24.25 3.97 -11.97
N SER A 32 23.84 2.89 -12.65
CA SER A 32 22.60 2.92 -13.45
C SER A 32 21.31 2.52 -12.70
N GLY A 33 21.39 2.12 -11.42
CA GLY A 33 20.21 1.66 -10.67
C GLY A 33 19.54 0.40 -11.24
N LEU A 34 20.16 -0.28 -12.20
CA LEU A 34 19.64 -1.51 -12.77
C LEU A 34 20.07 -2.70 -11.90
N VAL A 35 19.09 -3.41 -11.34
CA VAL A 35 19.30 -4.65 -10.60
C VAL A 35 18.94 -5.84 -11.49
N PRO A 36 19.92 -6.65 -11.92
CA PRO A 36 19.65 -7.88 -12.64
C PRO A 36 19.12 -8.94 -11.65
N SER A 37 18.00 -9.56 -12.00
CA SER A 37 17.42 -10.69 -11.26
C SER A 37 17.36 -11.92 -12.15
N LEU A 38 17.63 -13.09 -11.56
CA LEU A 38 17.62 -14.38 -12.26
C LEU A 38 16.27 -15.07 -12.00
N GLN A 39 15.48 -15.24 -13.05
CA GLN A 39 14.28 -16.09 -12.99
C GLN A 39 14.61 -17.43 -13.62
N VAL A 40 14.60 -18.47 -12.80
CA VAL A 40 14.81 -19.85 -13.24
C VAL A 40 13.46 -20.52 -13.37
N ASN A 41 13.06 -20.83 -14.60
CA ASN A 41 11.87 -21.63 -14.83
C ASN A 41 12.27 -23.11 -14.86
N SER A 42 11.86 -23.85 -13.84
CA SER A 42 12.22 -25.27 -13.67
C SER A 42 11.57 -26.18 -14.72
N LEU A 43 10.43 -25.78 -15.29
CA LEU A 43 9.64 -26.59 -16.22
C LEU A 43 10.29 -26.68 -17.60
N ASN A 44 10.96 -25.62 -18.05
CA ASN A 44 11.60 -25.56 -19.36
C ASN A 44 13.14 -25.41 -19.27
N ARG A 45 13.69 -25.45 -18.05
CA ARG A 45 15.12 -25.27 -17.75
C ARG A 45 15.71 -24.03 -18.45
N THR A 46 14.93 -22.95 -18.51
CA THR A 46 15.40 -21.66 -19.01
C THR A 46 15.69 -20.73 -17.83
N ALA A 47 16.84 -20.06 -17.89
CA ALA A 47 17.16 -18.96 -17.00
C ALA A 47 16.98 -17.66 -17.80
N THR A 48 16.10 -16.79 -17.34
CA THR A 48 15.92 -15.44 -17.90
C THR A 48 16.53 -14.42 -16.94
N VAL A 49 17.41 -13.57 -17.48
CA VAL A 49 17.92 -12.41 -16.74
C VAL A 49 16.93 -11.27 -16.97
N VAL A 50 16.27 -10.83 -15.90
CA VAL A 50 15.38 -9.68 -15.92
C VAL A 50 16.11 -8.51 -15.29
N VAL A 51 16.30 -7.45 -16.08
CA VAL A 51 16.94 -6.21 -15.60
C VAL A 51 15.83 -5.24 -15.22
N SER A 52 15.75 -4.92 -13.92
CA SER A 52 14.74 -4.00 -13.37
C SER A 52 15.40 -2.74 -12.83
N ASN A 53 14.73 -1.60 -12.91
CA ASN A 53 15.28 -0.30 -12.53
C ASN A 53 14.83 0.08 -11.10
N SER A 54 15.77 0.15 -10.14
CA SER A 54 15.50 0.33 -8.70
C SER A 54 14.88 1.68 -8.34
N ALA A 55 15.06 2.70 -9.18
CA ALA A 55 14.47 4.03 -9.00
C ALA A 55 12.92 4.02 -9.06
N TYR A 56 12.31 3.10 -9.81
CA TYR A 56 10.86 2.99 -9.89
C TYR A 56 10.22 2.37 -8.63
N ALA A 57 11.00 1.63 -7.83
CA ALA A 57 10.54 1.11 -6.54
C ALA A 57 10.48 2.22 -5.47
N GLN A 58 11.34 3.24 -5.58
CA GLN A 58 11.41 4.35 -4.62
C GLN A 58 10.28 5.37 -4.79
N ALA A 59 9.77 5.56 -6.02
CA ALA A 59 8.70 6.53 -6.30
C ALA A 59 7.33 6.16 -5.69
N ASN A 60 7.12 4.90 -5.32
CA ASN A 60 5.89 4.42 -4.66
C ASN A 60 6.09 4.05 -3.18
N ALA A 61 7.31 4.21 -2.65
CA ALA A 61 7.59 3.90 -1.26
C ALA A 61 6.82 4.85 -0.31
N ILE A 62 6.29 4.32 0.79
CA ILE A 62 5.61 5.13 1.82
C ILE A 62 6.67 5.70 2.78
N SER A 63 6.83 7.02 2.73
CA SER A 63 7.84 7.76 3.50
C SER A 63 7.50 7.83 4.99
N ASN A 64 8.48 8.20 5.82
CA ASN A 64 8.26 8.38 7.26
C ASN A 64 7.32 9.54 7.57
N GLN A 65 7.38 10.63 6.80
CA GLN A 65 6.46 11.75 6.95
C GLN A 65 5.01 11.33 6.67
N GLU A 66 4.80 10.51 5.63
CA GLU A 66 3.48 9.96 5.33
C GLU A 66 2.97 9.03 6.43
N VAL A 67 3.83 8.23 7.06
CA VAL A 67 3.46 7.42 8.24
C VAL A 67 3.03 8.31 9.40
N GLN A 68 3.77 9.38 9.70
CA GLN A 68 3.43 10.33 10.77
C GLN A 68 2.08 11.00 10.51
N ASN A 69 1.90 11.53 9.31
CA ASN A 69 0.68 12.20 8.89
C ASN A 69 -0.53 11.25 8.89
N TYR A 70 -0.33 10.00 8.46
CA TYR A 70 -1.34 8.96 8.50
C TYR A 70 -1.75 8.62 9.93
N ALA A 71 -0.77 8.41 10.82
CA ALA A 71 -1.04 8.08 12.22
C ALA A 71 -1.78 9.22 12.95
N ARG A 72 -1.40 10.48 12.71
CA ARG A 72 -2.14 11.65 13.23
C ARG A 72 -3.57 11.69 12.73
N SER A 73 -3.77 11.45 11.43
CA SER A 73 -5.10 11.40 10.81
C SER A 73 -5.96 10.32 11.46
N VAL A 74 -5.46 9.10 11.59
CA VAL A 74 -6.19 7.97 12.23
C VAL A 74 -6.58 8.32 13.67
N LEU A 75 -5.67 8.89 14.47
CA LEU A 75 -5.98 9.27 15.85
C LEU A 75 -7.01 10.39 15.96
N ALA A 76 -7.02 11.33 15.01
CA ALA A 76 -8.00 12.41 14.98
C ALA A 76 -9.37 11.95 14.44
N ILE A 77 -9.40 10.96 13.55
CA ILE A 77 -10.63 10.37 12.99
C ILE A 77 -11.33 9.45 14.01
N GLU A 78 -10.59 8.75 14.86
CA GLU A 78 -11.20 7.77 15.78
C GLU A 78 -12.35 8.33 16.66
N PRO A 79 -12.25 9.51 17.31
CA PRO A 79 -13.38 10.03 18.09
C PRO A 79 -14.63 10.33 17.24
N ILE A 80 -14.47 10.88 16.02
CA ILE A 80 -15.61 11.14 15.13
C ILE A 80 -16.21 9.85 14.58
N ARG A 81 -15.39 8.81 14.37
CA ARG A 81 -15.86 7.47 13.97
C ARG A 81 -16.72 6.85 15.06
N GLN A 82 -16.29 6.96 16.32
CA GLN A 82 -17.04 6.47 17.48
C GLN A 82 -18.36 7.23 17.66
N ALA A 83 -18.35 8.56 17.53
CA ALA A 83 -19.57 9.37 17.58
C ALA A 83 -20.58 8.95 16.50
N ALA A 84 -20.13 8.82 15.25
CA ALA A 84 -20.98 8.37 14.14
C ALA A 84 -21.53 6.95 14.36
N TYR A 85 -20.69 6.02 14.83
CA TYR A 85 -21.12 4.67 15.16
C TYR A 85 -22.23 4.66 16.22
N ASN A 86 -22.06 5.43 17.29
CA ASN A 86 -23.04 5.52 18.38
C ASN A 86 -24.37 6.10 17.91
N GLN A 87 -24.34 7.20 17.15
CA GLN A 87 -25.55 7.80 16.57
C GLN A 87 -26.30 6.83 15.64
N ILE A 88 -25.57 6.05 14.84
CA ILE A 88 -26.20 5.04 13.98
C ILE A 88 -26.76 3.90 14.81
N LYS A 89 -26.05 3.47 15.88
CA LYS A 89 -26.52 2.40 16.77
C LYS A 89 -27.83 2.77 17.47
N GLU A 90 -28.00 4.03 17.85
CA GLU A 90 -29.27 4.54 18.40
C GLU A 90 -30.43 4.40 17.40
N ILE A 91 -30.16 4.58 16.10
CA ILE A 91 -31.18 4.43 15.04
C ILE A 91 -31.44 2.95 14.71
N THR A 92 -30.40 2.11 14.66
CA THR A 92 -30.53 0.69 14.31
C THR A 92 -31.04 -0.18 15.47
N GLY A 93 -30.91 0.28 16.71
CA GLY A 93 -31.29 -0.48 17.90
C GLY A 93 -30.47 -1.77 18.01
N ASP A 94 -31.14 -2.92 18.18
CA ASP A 94 -30.48 -4.23 18.27
C ASP A 94 -29.88 -4.71 16.96
N ARG A 95 -30.22 -4.10 15.82
CA ARG A 95 -29.64 -4.48 14.52
C ARG A 95 -28.17 -4.06 14.44
N ASP A 96 -27.44 -4.77 13.58
CA ASP A 96 -26.05 -4.46 13.28
C ASP A 96 -25.90 -3.08 12.63
N VAL A 97 -24.84 -2.36 13.02
CA VAL A 97 -24.47 -1.10 12.39
C VAL A 97 -23.90 -1.42 11.01
N PRO A 98 -24.43 -0.81 9.93
CA PRO A 98 -23.94 -1.07 8.58
C PRO A 98 -22.48 -0.64 8.44
N ALA A 99 -21.71 -1.41 7.68
CA ALA A 99 -20.34 -1.04 7.32
C ALA A 99 -20.34 0.21 6.41
N ILE A 100 -19.56 1.22 6.80
CA ILE A 100 -19.41 2.48 6.05
C ILE A 100 -18.02 2.51 5.41
N ALA A 101 -17.98 2.49 4.09
CA ALA A 101 -16.78 2.68 3.30
C ALA A 101 -16.87 4.02 2.57
N CYS A 102 -16.25 5.07 3.12
CA CYS A 102 -16.31 6.44 2.57
C CYS A 102 -15.78 6.56 1.14
N HIS A 103 -14.91 5.64 0.71
CA HIS A 103 -14.39 5.58 -0.65
C HIS A 103 -15.32 4.87 -1.66
N GLN A 104 -16.43 4.30 -1.19
CA GLN A 104 -17.39 3.55 -2.02
C GLN A 104 -18.77 4.22 -1.97
N PRO A 105 -19.17 4.99 -3.00
CA PRO A 105 -20.48 5.65 -3.02
C PRO A 105 -21.66 4.69 -2.79
N ALA A 106 -21.55 3.45 -3.26
CA ALA A 106 -22.57 2.40 -3.05
C ALA A 106 -22.79 2.07 -1.56
N SER A 107 -21.75 2.14 -0.72
CA SER A 107 -21.86 1.93 0.74
C SER A 107 -22.75 2.99 1.40
N LEU A 108 -22.83 4.20 0.83
CA LEU A 108 -23.67 5.29 1.34
C LEU A 108 -25.07 5.27 0.73
N ASN A 109 -25.19 5.00 -0.57
CA ASN A 109 -26.44 5.05 -1.31
C ASN A 109 -27.46 3.98 -0.89
N ASN A 110 -27.00 2.88 -0.29
CA ASN A 110 -27.87 1.81 0.20
C ASN A 110 -28.37 2.05 1.64
N LEU A 111 -27.89 3.09 2.32
CA LEU A 111 -28.29 3.40 3.69
C LEU A 111 -29.64 4.10 3.70
N ASN A 112 -30.44 3.86 4.75
CA ASN A 112 -31.59 4.69 5.10
C ASN A 112 -31.15 6.17 5.18
N ARG A 113 -32.03 7.10 4.80
CA ARG A 113 -31.74 8.55 4.76
C ARG A 113 -31.06 9.08 6.04
N ASN A 114 -31.57 8.75 7.22
CA ASN A 114 -31.03 9.27 8.48
C ASN A 114 -29.61 8.73 8.76
N ILE A 115 -29.39 7.44 8.49
CA ILE A 115 -28.08 6.79 8.63
C ILE A 115 -27.10 7.34 7.58
N ARG A 116 -27.57 7.58 6.36
CA ARG A 116 -26.77 8.14 5.27
C ARG A 116 -26.26 9.53 5.61
N GLU A 117 -27.09 10.38 6.21
CA GLU A 117 -26.70 11.73 6.60
C GLU A 117 -25.55 11.71 7.63
N ILE A 118 -25.65 10.86 8.65
CA ILE A 118 -24.59 10.66 9.63
C ILE A 118 -23.31 10.14 8.96
N ALA A 119 -23.44 9.13 8.09
CA ALA A 119 -22.31 8.54 7.37
C ALA A 119 -21.61 9.55 6.44
N VAL A 120 -22.36 10.36 5.70
CA VAL A 120 -21.81 11.41 4.84
C VAL A 120 -21.08 12.47 5.66
N ASN A 121 -21.67 12.90 6.78
CA ASN A 121 -21.02 13.85 7.67
C ASN A 121 -19.69 13.30 8.24
N TYR A 122 -19.69 12.06 8.70
CA TYR A 122 -18.48 11.36 9.14
C TYR A 122 -17.42 11.29 8.04
N CYS A 123 -17.81 10.92 6.82
CA CYS A 123 -16.88 10.82 5.70
C CYS A 123 -16.27 12.18 5.34
N ASN A 124 -17.08 13.24 5.31
CA ASN A 124 -16.60 14.59 5.01
C ASN A 124 -15.63 15.12 6.08
N GLN A 125 -15.93 14.90 7.37
CA GLN A 125 -15.03 15.28 8.45
C GLN A 125 -13.72 14.49 8.40
N SER A 126 -13.81 13.18 8.12
CA SER A 126 -12.61 12.34 7.97
C SER A 126 -11.74 12.84 6.81
N ILE A 127 -12.34 13.22 5.68
CA ILE A 127 -11.63 13.78 4.54
C ILE A 127 -10.88 15.07 4.93
N ALA A 128 -11.58 15.98 5.60
CA ALA A 128 -10.98 17.24 6.04
C ALA A 128 -9.80 17.02 7.01
N ILE A 129 -9.90 16.05 7.93
CA ILE A 129 -8.81 15.72 8.85
C ILE A 129 -7.59 15.17 8.10
N VAL A 130 -7.80 14.30 7.11
CA VAL A 130 -6.71 13.75 6.29
C VAL A 130 -5.99 14.88 5.55
N GLU A 131 -6.74 15.80 4.94
CA GLU A 131 -6.19 16.95 4.22
C GLU A 131 -5.45 17.92 5.14
N GLN A 132 -5.96 18.17 6.35
CA GLN A 132 -5.28 18.98 7.37
C GLN A 132 -3.97 18.38 7.86
N ASN A 133 -3.77 17.07 7.70
CA ASN A 133 -2.54 16.38 8.04
C ASN A 133 -1.64 16.16 6.81
N ASP A 134 -1.76 17.00 5.79
CA ASP A 134 -0.92 16.98 4.57
C ASP A 134 -0.94 15.63 3.84
N LEU A 135 -2.11 14.97 3.80
CA LEU A 135 -2.36 13.80 2.98
C LEU A 135 -3.53 14.05 2.03
N THR A 136 -3.43 13.52 0.81
CA THR A 136 -4.61 13.38 -0.05
C THR A 136 -5.39 12.14 0.37
N ILE A 137 -6.69 12.12 0.10
CA ILE A 137 -7.53 10.93 0.34
C ILE A 137 -7.03 9.71 -0.43
N GLY A 138 -6.58 9.92 -1.67
CA GLY A 138 -5.96 8.86 -2.46
C GLY A 138 -4.74 8.27 -1.76
N ARG A 139 -3.86 9.12 -1.22
CA ARG A 139 -2.66 8.65 -0.54
C ARG A 139 -2.95 7.99 0.80
N PHE A 140 -3.90 8.52 1.56
CA PHE A 140 -4.38 7.88 2.79
C PHE A 140 -4.90 6.46 2.51
N ASN A 141 -5.76 6.30 1.49
CA ASN A 141 -6.29 4.99 1.10
C ASN A 141 -5.19 4.01 0.64
N VAL A 142 -4.17 4.50 -0.07
CA VAL A 142 -2.99 3.68 -0.42
C VAL A 142 -2.31 3.18 0.85
N ILE A 143 -2.01 4.05 1.81
CA ILE A 143 -1.39 3.63 3.08
C ILE A 143 -2.28 2.64 3.83
N THR A 144 -3.60 2.89 3.93
CA THR A 144 -4.58 2.01 4.59
C THR A 144 -4.64 0.61 3.99
N THR A 145 -4.51 0.50 2.67
CA THR A 145 -4.54 -0.79 1.97
C THR A 145 -3.18 -1.48 2.01
N THR A 146 -2.08 -0.76 1.79
CA THR A 146 -0.73 -1.32 1.82
C THR A 146 -0.36 -1.88 3.20
N GLN A 147 -0.75 -1.23 4.30
CA GLN A 147 -0.43 -1.74 5.66
C GLN A 147 -1.02 -3.12 5.97
N GLN A 148 -2.00 -3.60 5.19
CA GLN A 148 -2.62 -4.92 5.40
C GLN A 148 -1.75 -6.06 4.87
N SER A 149 -0.86 -5.77 3.92
CA SER A 149 0.02 -6.75 3.26
C SER A 149 1.51 -6.45 3.42
N ASP A 150 1.86 -5.32 4.04
CA ASP A 150 3.22 -4.90 4.34
C ASP A 150 3.45 -4.85 5.86
N PRO A 151 4.07 -5.90 6.46
CA PRO A 151 4.34 -5.97 7.89
C PRO A 151 5.29 -4.87 8.39
N ASP A 152 6.22 -4.40 7.54
CA ASP A 152 7.17 -3.36 7.92
C ASP A 152 6.46 -2.01 8.02
N LEU A 153 5.57 -1.71 7.08
CA LEU A 153 4.72 -0.53 7.15
C LEU A 153 3.77 -0.59 8.36
N GLN A 154 3.13 -1.74 8.60
CA GLN A 154 2.23 -1.93 9.75
C GLN A 154 2.95 -1.63 11.06
N ARG A 155 4.17 -2.18 11.24
CA ARG A 155 5.00 -1.92 12.42
C ARG A 155 5.32 -0.44 12.59
N ARG A 156 5.75 0.24 11.52
CA ARG A 156 6.08 1.69 11.55
C ARG A 156 4.87 2.54 11.96
N ILE A 157 3.69 2.21 11.44
CA ILE A 157 2.43 2.89 11.82
C ILE A 157 2.12 2.64 13.30
N GLN A 158 2.23 1.40 13.78
CA GLN A 158 1.96 1.06 15.17
C GLN A 158 2.91 1.79 16.15
N GLU A 159 4.21 1.81 15.83
CA GLU A 159 5.22 2.55 16.62
C GLU A 159 4.88 4.03 16.72
N GLU A 160 4.47 4.64 15.60
CA GLU A 160 4.11 6.05 15.55
C GLU A 160 2.82 6.36 16.32
N LEU A 161 1.81 5.49 16.24
CA LEU A 161 0.58 5.61 17.05
C LEU A 161 0.88 5.57 18.55
N ILE A 162 1.73 4.64 19.00
CA ILE A 162 2.18 4.55 20.39
C ILE A 162 2.93 5.82 20.80
N ARG A 163 3.82 6.32 19.95
CA ARG A 163 4.58 7.55 20.20
C ARG A 163 3.65 8.76 20.41
N LEU A 164 2.66 8.92 19.54
CA LEU A 164 1.68 10.02 19.63
C LEU A 164 0.80 9.93 20.88
N GLN A 165 0.47 8.72 21.34
CA GLN A 165 -0.35 8.52 22.54
C GLN A 165 0.42 8.75 23.84
N ARG A 166 1.72 8.44 23.89
CA ARG A 166 2.57 8.70 25.07
C ARG A 166 2.94 10.16 25.26
N GLY A 167 2.93 10.95 24.17
CA GLY A 167 3.23 12.38 24.20
C GLY A 167 2.02 13.27 24.46
N ARG A 168 0.88 12.71 24.87
CA ARG A 168 -0.34 13.45 25.24
C ARG A 168 -0.42 13.65 26.75
#